data_AF-A0A2V7S2X3-F1
#
_entry.id   AF-A0A2V7S2X3-F1
#
_cell.length_a   1.000
_cell.length_b   1.000
_cell.length_c   1.000
_cell.angle_alpha   90.00
_cell.angle_beta   90.00
_cell.angle_gamma   90.00
#
_symmetry.space_group_name_H-M   'P 1'
#
loop_
_entity.id
_entity.type
_entity.pdbx_description
1 polymer ?
#
loop_
_entity_poly.entity_id
_entity_poly.type
_entity_poly.pdbx_seq_one_letter_code
_entity_poly.pdbx_strand_id
1 'polypeptide(L)'
;MPVERLSDSLVTPARSRTRVWRNNGGIDFTPLRSVELRMDVTSLRDLRDYGDSTTIGRLMRGQRRGLLGVNVGVETQRWVTSYATAAPLVGGWLRPRATVGTSFAFNRDPNGRDPVRDVGDTAGGFHVPAAFSNSRRLDLGVQLDPLRLGRQAFGDSAVATRLLRRVTTIDLAFSRMQASTFDRAPFVPSLDYQLALVPFDGFRSQGGLLAGSAADNWNVNAGGTVLLPPGMHVSLNYRKTQGVTWALRSDQQVPMRTGSREWPSAQLSWAYTPSRTTLGGVLPALSAQLGYREQQTIAEQLPFEGLATGATLTRTAERFVRPLLMLTWRAGIATSVDAARTTSDRISAGNRFHTERDQRSASLGFPFRPPAWLARLKNEIRTAARYSLTVDRVCLQAAGQPACVPYVDTRQSQSQVSMDTDVPPNFSAGFQVAYLLNDERQANRKTSQVVVTAFLELHTSVGELR
;
A
#
# COMPACT_ATOMS: atom_id res chain seq x y z
N MET A 1 6.06 -15.28 45.74
CA MET A 1 5.29 -14.56 46.77
C MET A 1 6.24 -13.56 47.41
N PRO A 2 5.95 -12.24 47.45
CA PRO A 2 6.81 -11.31 48.18
C PRO A 2 6.72 -11.56 49.70
N VAL A 3 7.83 -11.36 50.42
CA VAL A 3 7.89 -11.47 51.88
C VAL A 3 7.39 -10.17 52.50
N GLU A 4 6.31 -10.25 53.29
CA GLU A 4 5.64 -9.12 53.94
C GLU A 4 6.57 -8.50 55.01
N ARG A 5 6.91 -7.20 54.89
CA ARG A 5 7.70 -6.47 55.89
C ARG A 5 6.78 -5.63 56.76
N LEU A 6 7.16 -5.38 58.02
CA LEU A 6 6.43 -4.49 58.94
C LEU A 6 6.19 -3.09 58.35
N SER A 7 7.07 -2.60 57.48
CA SER A 7 6.92 -1.33 56.75
C SER A 7 5.85 -1.35 55.65
N ASP A 8 5.45 -2.53 55.15
CA ASP A 8 4.41 -2.67 54.13
C ASP A 8 3.01 -2.46 54.71
N SER A 9 2.86 -2.50 56.05
CA SER A 9 1.61 -2.18 56.74
C SER A 9 1.19 -0.70 56.61
N LEU A 10 2.13 0.18 56.26
CA LEU A 10 1.89 1.60 55.97
C LEU A 10 1.60 1.86 54.47
N VAL A 11 1.79 0.85 53.62
CA VAL A 11 1.58 0.94 52.17
C VAL A 11 0.29 0.24 51.83
N THR A 12 -0.77 1.00 51.51
CA THR A 12 -2.02 0.41 51.03
C THR A 12 -1.76 -0.34 49.72
N PRO A 13 -1.92 -1.67 49.66
CA PRO A 13 -1.59 -2.43 48.46
C PRO A 13 -2.51 -2.00 47.32
N ALA A 14 -1.92 -1.65 46.18
CA ALA A 14 -2.68 -1.33 44.97
C ALA A 14 -3.41 -2.59 44.48
N ARG A 15 -4.72 -2.68 44.79
CA ARG A 15 -5.54 -3.82 44.39
C ARG A 15 -6.00 -3.65 42.95
N SER A 16 -5.39 -4.39 42.04
CA SER A 16 -5.90 -4.56 40.67
C SER A 16 -7.17 -5.41 40.69
N ARG A 17 -8.35 -4.77 40.56
CA ARG A 17 -9.66 -5.45 40.50
C ARG A 17 -10.20 -5.40 39.08
N THR A 18 -10.62 -6.55 38.57
CA THR A 18 -11.30 -6.67 37.27
C THR A 18 -12.70 -7.27 37.48
N ARG A 19 -13.75 -6.51 37.14
CA ARG A 19 -15.15 -6.98 37.18
C ARG A 19 -15.86 -6.48 35.94
N VAL A 20 -15.99 -7.34 34.94
CA VAL A 20 -16.51 -6.96 33.63
C VAL A 20 -17.66 -7.86 33.20
N TRP A 21 -18.60 -7.27 32.47
CA TRP A 21 -19.63 -7.98 31.73
C TRP A 21 -19.33 -7.81 30.24
N ARG A 22 -19.18 -8.92 29.50
CA ARG A 22 -18.98 -8.92 28.05
C ARG A 22 -20.23 -9.45 27.34
N ASN A 23 -20.70 -8.72 26.34
CA ASN A 23 -21.78 -9.13 25.46
C ASN A 23 -21.25 -9.17 24.04
N ASN A 24 -21.44 -10.30 23.36
CA ASN A 24 -21.13 -10.48 21.96
C ASN A 24 -22.41 -10.97 21.26
N GLY A 25 -22.75 -10.37 20.14
CA GLY A 25 -23.87 -10.79 19.30
C GLY A 25 -23.52 -10.62 17.84
N GLY A 26 -24.01 -11.51 16.99
CA GLY A 26 -23.80 -11.47 15.55
C GLY A 26 -25.10 -11.83 14.83
N ILE A 27 -25.34 -11.19 13.69
CA ILE A 27 -26.43 -11.52 12.78
C ILE A 27 -25.81 -11.72 11.40
N ASP A 28 -26.00 -12.91 10.85
CA ASP A 28 -25.64 -13.25 9.47
C ASP A 28 -26.94 -13.48 8.69
N PHE A 29 -27.06 -12.82 7.54
CA PHE A 29 -28.26 -12.84 6.72
C PHE A 29 -27.91 -12.90 5.23
N THR A 30 -28.39 -13.94 4.54
CA THR A 30 -28.15 -14.17 3.11
C THR A 30 -29.48 -14.14 2.34
N PRO A 31 -30.02 -12.95 2.00
CA PRO A 31 -31.34 -12.83 1.38
C PRO A 31 -31.39 -13.42 -0.03
N LEU A 32 -30.27 -13.38 -0.75
CA LEU A 32 -30.10 -13.90 -2.10
C LEU A 32 -28.78 -14.67 -2.16
N ARG A 33 -28.65 -15.63 -3.10
CA ARG A 33 -27.40 -16.39 -3.28
C ARG A 33 -26.17 -15.52 -3.56
N SER A 34 -26.37 -14.32 -4.07
CA SER A 34 -25.32 -13.36 -4.42
C SER A 34 -25.19 -12.21 -3.43
N VAL A 35 -25.91 -12.22 -2.31
CA VAL A 35 -25.92 -11.14 -1.31
C VAL A 35 -25.70 -11.71 0.09
N GLU A 36 -24.72 -11.17 0.80
CA GLU A 36 -24.42 -11.51 2.19
C GLU A 36 -24.40 -10.25 3.03
N LEU A 37 -25.08 -10.29 4.17
CA LEU A 37 -25.14 -9.22 5.14
C LEU A 37 -24.73 -9.79 6.50
N ARG A 38 -23.78 -9.13 7.16
CA ARG A 38 -23.27 -9.52 8.47
C ARG A 38 -23.16 -8.31 9.37
N MET A 39 -23.51 -8.47 10.64
CA MET A 39 -23.32 -7.45 11.66
C MET A 39 -22.88 -8.11 12.96
N ASP A 40 -21.74 -7.68 13.50
CA ASP A 40 -21.24 -8.11 14.80
C ASP A 40 -21.24 -6.92 15.76
N VAL A 41 -21.68 -7.16 16.99
CA VAL A 41 -21.72 -6.19 18.07
C VAL A 41 -21.05 -6.78 19.29
N THR A 42 -20.05 -6.09 19.81
CA THR A 42 -19.39 -6.42 21.07
C THR A 42 -19.51 -5.24 22.03
N SER A 43 -19.88 -5.49 23.28
CA SER A 43 -19.98 -4.48 24.33
C SER A 43 -19.29 -4.98 25.61
N LEU A 44 -18.45 -4.14 26.18
CA LEU A 44 -17.81 -4.35 27.48
C LEU A 44 -18.41 -3.35 28.47
N ARG A 45 -18.94 -3.88 29.57
CA ARG A 45 -19.40 -3.07 30.69
C ARG A 45 -18.55 -3.34 31.91
N ASP A 46 -18.21 -2.28 32.63
CA ASP A 46 -17.49 -2.35 33.89
C ASP A 46 -18.48 -2.34 35.06
N LEU A 47 -18.38 -3.36 35.90
CA LEU A 47 -19.23 -3.56 37.07
C LEU A 47 -18.61 -2.97 38.35
N ARG A 48 -17.37 -2.47 38.29
CA ARG A 48 -16.68 -1.87 39.45
C ARG A 48 -17.45 -0.67 39.97
N ASP A 49 -17.48 -0.55 41.30
CA ASP A 49 -17.90 0.68 41.96
C ASP A 49 -16.66 1.52 42.27
N TYR A 50 -16.65 2.74 41.78
CA TYR A 50 -15.50 3.65 41.85
C TYR A 50 -15.55 4.56 43.08
N GLY A 51 -16.61 4.52 43.88
CA GLY A 51 -16.76 5.44 45.00
C GLY A 51 -17.15 6.86 44.57
N ASP A 52 -17.21 7.76 45.54
CA ASP A 52 -17.42 9.20 45.31
C ASP A 52 -16.16 10.04 45.56
N SER A 53 -15.03 9.38 45.85
CA SER A 53 -13.77 10.04 46.19
C SER A 53 -13.13 10.79 45.01
N THR A 54 -13.52 10.46 43.77
CA THR A 54 -13.12 11.18 42.57
C THR A 54 -14.36 11.67 41.81
N THR A 55 -14.23 12.79 41.11
CA THR A 55 -15.30 13.34 40.27
C THR A 55 -15.76 12.33 39.21
N ILE A 56 -14.80 11.64 38.57
CA ILE A 56 -15.09 10.60 37.58
C ILE A 56 -15.78 9.39 38.23
N GLY A 57 -15.39 8.97 39.44
CA GLY A 57 -16.03 7.88 40.14
C GLY A 57 -17.52 8.15 40.41
N ARG A 58 -17.84 9.38 40.84
CA ARG A 58 -19.22 9.84 41.04
C ARG A 58 -20.03 9.84 39.74
N LEU A 59 -19.45 10.35 38.65
CA LEU A 59 -20.09 10.37 37.33
C LEU A 59 -20.31 8.95 36.77
N MET A 60 -19.31 8.07 36.91
CA MET A 60 -19.42 6.66 36.53
C MET A 60 -20.53 5.96 37.33
N ARG A 61 -20.66 6.25 38.62
CA ARG A 61 -21.76 5.72 39.43
C ARG A 61 -23.13 6.17 38.93
N GLY A 62 -23.27 7.44 38.57
CA GLY A 62 -24.50 7.99 37.97
C GLY A 62 -24.85 7.40 36.60
N GLN A 63 -23.86 6.90 35.86
CA GLN A 63 -24.05 6.31 34.52
C GLN A 63 -24.31 4.80 34.51
N ARG A 64 -24.40 4.15 35.68
CA ARG A 64 -24.68 2.72 35.77
C ARG A 64 -26.10 2.43 35.29
N ARG A 65 -26.27 1.32 34.56
CA ARG A 65 -27.59 0.86 34.10
C ARG A 65 -28.01 -0.42 34.81
N GLY A 66 -29.32 -0.64 34.86
CA GLY A 66 -29.93 -1.90 35.29
C GLY A 66 -30.56 -2.64 34.11
N LEU A 67 -30.53 -3.96 34.15
CA LEU A 67 -31.28 -4.84 33.25
C LEU A 67 -31.97 -5.91 34.10
N LEU A 68 -33.30 -6.02 34.00
CA LEU A 68 -34.11 -6.97 34.78
C LEU A 68 -33.83 -6.91 36.30
N GLY A 69 -33.66 -5.70 36.85
CA GLY A 69 -33.35 -5.50 38.27
C GLY A 69 -31.90 -5.75 38.68
N VAL A 70 -31.04 -6.21 37.77
CA VAL A 70 -29.61 -6.45 38.02
C VAL A 70 -28.78 -5.27 37.51
N ASN A 71 -27.83 -4.79 38.32
CA ASN A 71 -26.90 -3.74 37.92
C ASN A 71 -25.90 -4.27 36.89
N VAL A 72 -25.99 -3.78 35.65
CA VAL A 72 -25.12 -4.16 34.52
C VAL A 72 -23.95 -3.19 34.34
N GLY A 73 -23.72 -2.30 35.30
CA GLY A 73 -22.59 -1.37 35.30
C GLY A 73 -22.64 -0.33 34.18
N VAL A 74 -21.47 0.24 33.87
CA VAL A 74 -21.29 1.27 32.84
C VAL A 74 -20.63 0.67 31.62
N GLU A 75 -21.14 0.99 30.44
CA GLU A 75 -20.49 0.61 29.19
C GLU A 75 -19.19 1.40 29.02
N THR A 76 -18.07 0.68 28.97
CA THR A 76 -16.74 1.27 28.76
C THR A 76 -16.27 1.07 27.34
N GLN A 77 -16.66 -0.01 26.66
CA GLN A 77 -16.28 -0.24 25.27
C GLN A 77 -17.43 -0.80 24.47
N ARG A 78 -17.47 -0.43 23.18
CA ARG A 78 -18.39 -1.02 22.22
C ARG A 78 -17.76 -1.03 20.83
N TRP A 79 -17.96 -2.12 20.14
CA TRP A 79 -17.50 -2.34 18.78
C TRP A 79 -18.70 -2.80 17.95
N VAL A 80 -18.92 -2.15 16.82
CA VAL A 80 -19.95 -2.52 15.86
C VAL A 80 -19.30 -2.63 14.50
N THR A 81 -19.34 -3.82 13.90
CA THR A 81 -18.85 -4.04 12.54
C THR A 81 -20.01 -4.52 11.70
N SER A 82 -20.22 -3.89 10.54
CA SER A 82 -21.18 -4.38 9.57
C SER A 82 -20.51 -4.61 8.23
N TYR A 83 -21.00 -5.60 7.50
CA TYR A 83 -20.46 -6.04 6.24
C TYR A 83 -21.60 -6.42 5.31
N ALA A 84 -21.56 -5.92 4.09
CA ALA A 84 -22.53 -6.21 3.06
C ALA A 84 -21.79 -6.50 1.76
N THR A 85 -22.03 -7.64 1.13
CA THR A 85 -21.51 -7.95 -0.21
C THR A 85 -22.65 -8.24 -1.16
N ALA A 86 -22.44 -7.86 -2.41
CA ALA A 86 -23.32 -8.21 -3.51
C ALA A 86 -22.49 -8.51 -4.77
N ALA A 87 -22.68 -9.69 -5.36
CA ALA A 87 -22.03 -10.08 -6.62
C ALA A 87 -23.06 -10.71 -7.58
N PRO A 88 -24.03 -9.94 -8.09
CA PRO A 88 -25.11 -10.47 -8.89
C PRO A 88 -24.62 -10.97 -10.26
N LEU A 89 -25.25 -12.04 -10.75
CA LEU A 89 -25.00 -12.58 -12.09
C LEU A 89 -25.88 -11.84 -13.11
N VAL A 90 -25.36 -10.80 -13.76
CA VAL A 90 -26.10 -10.04 -14.78
C VAL A 90 -26.01 -10.69 -16.16
N GLY A 91 -24.88 -11.34 -16.46
CA GLY A 91 -24.66 -12.09 -17.69
C GLY A 91 -23.28 -12.74 -17.69
N GLY A 92 -23.03 -13.67 -18.61
CA GLY A 92 -21.71 -14.32 -18.71
C GLY A 92 -20.55 -13.36 -18.99
N TRP A 93 -20.84 -12.16 -19.49
CA TRP A 93 -19.91 -11.12 -19.93
C TRP A 93 -19.71 -9.97 -18.94
N LEU A 94 -20.56 -9.84 -17.92
CA LEU A 94 -20.52 -8.76 -16.92
C LEU A 94 -20.56 -9.35 -15.52
N ARG A 95 -19.51 -9.10 -14.72
CA ARG A 95 -19.40 -9.56 -13.34
C ARG A 95 -19.26 -8.35 -12.41
N PRO A 96 -20.38 -7.75 -11.99
CA PRO A 96 -20.37 -6.70 -10.98
C PRO A 96 -20.13 -7.29 -9.59
N ARG A 97 -19.47 -6.51 -8.74
CA ARG A 97 -19.25 -6.79 -7.32
C ARG A 97 -19.34 -5.49 -6.53
N ALA A 98 -19.94 -5.57 -5.36
CA ALA A 98 -20.04 -4.48 -4.41
C ALA A 98 -19.78 -5.02 -3.00
N THR A 99 -19.08 -4.23 -2.20
CA THR A 99 -18.81 -4.53 -0.80
C THR A 99 -18.91 -3.23 -0.01
N VAL A 100 -19.66 -3.24 1.08
CA VAL A 100 -19.72 -2.15 2.05
C VAL A 100 -19.33 -2.73 3.39
N GLY A 101 -18.28 -2.18 4.01
CA GLY A 101 -17.86 -2.50 5.35
C GLY A 101 -17.94 -1.26 6.23
N THR A 102 -18.41 -1.42 7.47
CA THR A 102 -18.39 -0.36 8.48
C THR A 102 -17.76 -0.87 9.76
N SER A 103 -17.09 0.01 10.47
CA SER A 103 -16.47 -0.31 11.76
C SER A 103 -16.56 0.90 12.67
N PHE A 104 -17.29 0.75 13.75
CA PHE A 104 -17.46 1.73 14.82
C PHE A 104 -16.80 1.21 16.10
N ALA A 105 -16.08 2.10 16.76
CA ALA A 105 -15.44 1.86 18.04
C ALA A 105 -15.83 2.95 19.02
N PHE A 106 -16.09 2.56 20.25
CA PHE A 106 -16.37 3.45 21.37
C PHE A 106 -15.57 2.99 22.57
N ASN A 107 -14.97 3.95 23.27
CA ASN A 107 -14.24 3.73 24.49
C ASN A 107 -14.54 4.86 25.49
N ARG A 108 -14.60 4.51 26.76
CA ARG A 108 -14.71 5.44 27.89
C ARG A 108 -13.74 4.98 28.95
N ASP A 109 -12.82 5.85 29.33
CA ASP A 109 -11.83 5.55 30.35
C ASP A 109 -12.36 5.93 31.74
N PRO A 110 -12.65 4.94 32.60
CA PRO A 110 -13.13 5.20 33.95
C PRO A 110 -12.03 5.68 34.91
N ASN A 111 -10.76 5.62 34.51
CA ASN A 111 -9.63 6.15 35.26
C ASN A 111 -9.10 7.47 34.68
N GLY A 112 -9.81 8.05 33.70
CA GLY A 112 -9.49 9.36 33.13
C GLY A 112 -9.48 10.44 34.21
N ARG A 113 -8.71 11.51 33.99
CA ARG A 113 -8.47 12.52 35.03
C ARG A 113 -9.53 13.61 35.07
N ASP A 114 -10.04 14.04 33.92
CA ASP A 114 -10.88 15.24 33.83
C ASP A 114 -12.24 14.95 33.17
N PRO A 115 -13.36 15.30 33.83
CA PRO A 115 -14.66 15.27 33.19
C PRO A 115 -14.75 16.35 32.11
N VAL A 116 -15.68 16.16 31.18
CA VAL A 116 -15.95 17.08 30.08
C VAL A 116 -17.36 17.66 30.20
N ARG A 117 -17.59 18.85 29.68
CA ARG A 117 -18.91 19.48 29.62
C ARG A 117 -19.46 19.39 28.20
N ASP A 118 -20.75 19.65 28.07
CA ASP A 118 -21.38 19.82 26.76
C ASP A 118 -20.75 20.98 25.99
N VAL A 119 -20.74 20.86 24.66
CA VAL A 119 -20.10 21.85 23.78
C VAL A 119 -20.88 23.16 23.86
N GLY A 120 -20.19 24.25 24.24
CA GLY A 120 -20.76 25.59 24.31
C GLY A 120 -21.52 25.92 25.61
N ASP A 121 -21.62 24.98 26.55
CA ASP A 121 -22.30 25.19 27.83
C ASP A 121 -21.30 25.27 28.99
N THR A 122 -21.10 26.47 29.52
CA THR A 122 -20.22 26.73 30.66
C THR A 122 -20.88 26.45 32.02
N ALA A 123 -22.22 26.33 32.06
CA ALA A 123 -23.01 26.06 33.26
C ALA A 123 -23.52 24.60 33.34
N GLY A 124 -23.38 23.83 32.26
CA GLY A 124 -23.95 22.49 32.08
C GLY A 124 -23.38 21.38 32.96
N GLY A 125 -23.88 20.16 32.76
CA GLY A 125 -23.45 18.97 33.48
C GLY A 125 -22.01 18.55 33.16
N PHE A 126 -21.41 17.78 34.05
CA PHE A 126 -20.14 17.10 33.79
C PHE A 126 -20.39 15.66 33.32
N HIS A 127 -19.63 15.22 32.32
CA HIS A 127 -19.74 13.93 31.68
C HIS A 127 -18.40 13.21 31.70
N VAL A 128 -18.46 11.87 31.74
CA VAL A 128 -17.26 11.05 31.56
C VAL A 128 -16.84 11.10 30.09
N PRO A 129 -15.60 11.51 29.78
CA PRO A 129 -15.15 11.65 28.40
C PRO A 129 -15.20 10.30 27.67
N ALA A 130 -15.80 10.30 26.49
CA ALA A 130 -15.77 9.19 25.56
C ALA A 130 -14.82 9.51 24.38
N ALA A 131 -14.15 8.48 23.88
CA ALA A 131 -13.50 8.50 22.59
C ALA A 131 -14.24 7.53 21.67
N PHE A 132 -14.49 7.94 20.44
CA PHE A 132 -15.11 7.06 19.46
C PHE A 132 -14.56 7.31 18.07
N SER A 133 -14.57 6.26 17.26
CA SER A 133 -14.19 6.33 15.87
C SER A 133 -15.17 5.55 15.02
N ASN A 134 -15.23 5.92 13.75
CA ASN A 134 -16.08 5.24 12.80
C ASN A 134 -15.42 5.24 11.43
N SER A 135 -15.71 4.21 10.65
CA SER A 135 -15.28 4.11 9.27
C SER A 135 -16.33 3.42 8.40
N ARG A 136 -16.43 3.86 7.15
CA ARG A 136 -17.22 3.26 6.09
C ARG A 136 -16.33 3.06 4.87
N ARG A 137 -16.24 1.82 4.39
CA ARG A 137 -15.54 1.45 3.18
C ARG A 137 -16.55 0.90 2.17
N LEU A 138 -16.62 1.53 1.00
CA LEU A 138 -17.39 1.07 -0.16
C LEU A 138 -16.39 0.64 -1.23
N ASP A 139 -16.45 -0.61 -1.65
CA ASP A 139 -15.72 -1.14 -2.79
C ASP A 139 -16.72 -1.58 -3.87
N LEU A 140 -16.64 -0.99 -5.05
CA LEU A 140 -17.39 -1.35 -6.25
C LEU A 140 -16.40 -1.88 -7.28
N GLY A 141 -16.78 -2.94 -7.98
CA GLY A 141 -15.97 -3.52 -9.04
C GLY A 141 -16.83 -4.06 -10.16
N VAL A 142 -16.34 -4.00 -11.39
CA VAL A 142 -17.01 -4.56 -12.56
C VAL A 142 -15.94 -5.16 -13.46
N GLN A 143 -16.05 -6.46 -13.70
CA GLN A 143 -15.24 -7.15 -14.69
C GLN A 143 -16.06 -7.39 -15.96
N LEU A 144 -15.49 -7.02 -17.10
CA LEU A 144 -16.05 -7.22 -18.43
C LEU A 144 -15.23 -8.29 -19.17
N ASP A 145 -15.93 -9.24 -19.79
CA ASP A 145 -15.37 -10.20 -20.76
C ASP A 145 -15.81 -9.77 -22.16
N PRO A 146 -14.96 -9.05 -22.91
CA PRO A 146 -15.31 -8.50 -24.22
C PRO A 146 -15.59 -9.58 -25.27
N LEU A 147 -14.95 -10.75 -25.17
CA LEU A 147 -15.20 -11.87 -26.07
C LEU A 147 -16.64 -12.37 -25.91
N ARG A 148 -17.08 -12.62 -24.67
CA ARG A 148 -18.45 -13.08 -24.41
C ARG A 148 -19.49 -12.03 -24.81
N LEU A 149 -19.21 -10.75 -24.53
CA LEU A 149 -20.05 -9.64 -24.98
C LEU A 149 -20.17 -9.63 -26.51
N GLY A 150 -19.04 -9.76 -27.22
CA GLY A 150 -19.00 -9.77 -28.68
C GLY A 150 -19.83 -10.91 -29.28
N ARG A 151 -19.68 -12.12 -28.74
CA ARG A 151 -20.46 -13.30 -29.17
C ARG A 151 -21.96 -13.11 -28.94
N GLN A 152 -22.36 -12.55 -27.79
CA GLN A 152 -23.77 -12.35 -27.47
C GLN A 152 -24.40 -11.19 -28.27
N ALA A 153 -23.67 -10.10 -28.50
CA ALA A 153 -24.20 -8.90 -29.15
C ALA A 153 -24.13 -8.94 -30.69
N PHE A 154 -23.08 -9.54 -31.26
CA PHE A 154 -22.81 -9.50 -32.70
C PHE A 154 -22.74 -10.88 -33.38
N GLY A 155 -22.80 -11.97 -32.60
CA GLY A 155 -22.60 -13.34 -33.08
C GLY A 155 -21.13 -13.71 -33.28
N ASP A 156 -20.88 -15.00 -33.49
CA ASP A 156 -19.51 -15.56 -33.49
C ASP A 156 -18.67 -15.14 -34.71
N SER A 157 -19.31 -14.88 -35.86
CA SER A 157 -18.61 -14.62 -37.13
C SER A 157 -18.29 -13.13 -37.38
N ALA A 158 -18.86 -12.23 -36.59
CA ALA A 158 -18.71 -10.79 -36.78
C ALA A 158 -17.25 -10.32 -36.60
N VAL A 159 -16.85 -9.34 -37.41
CA VAL A 159 -15.52 -8.70 -37.31
C VAL A 159 -15.32 -8.07 -35.93
N ALA A 160 -16.37 -7.48 -35.36
CA ALA A 160 -16.37 -6.94 -33.99
C ALA A 160 -15.98 -8.00 -32.95
N THR A 161 -16.54 -9.21 -33.02
CA THR A 161 -16.19 -10.33 -32.13
C THR A 161 -14.73 -10.75 -32.28
N ARG A 162 -14.17 -10.70 -33.50
CA ARG A 162 -12.73 -10.99 -33.74
C ARG A 162 -11.81 -9.94 -33.14
N LEU A 163 -12.20 -8.67 -33.15
CA LEU A 163 -11.47 -7.59 -32.48
C LEU A 163 -11.58 -7.71 -30.97
N LEU A 164 -12.77 -7.95 -30.45
CA LEU A 164 -13.02 -8.11 -29.01
C LEU A 164 -12.30 -9.34 -28.44
N ARG A 165 -12.11 -10.41 -29.23
CA ARG A 165 -11.29 -11.57 -28.85
C ARG A 165 -9.85 -11.20 -28.49
N ARG A 166 -9.33 -10.06 -28.98
CA ARG A 166 -7.99 -9.58 -28.64
C ARG A 166 -7.95 -8.93 -27.27
N VAL A 167 -9.07 -8.47 -26.73
CA VAL A 167 -9.14 -7.88 -25.40
C VAL A 167 -9.54 -8.98 -24.42
N THR A 168 -8.72 -9.22 -23.42
CA THR A 168 -8.93 -10.34 -22.46
C THR A 168 -10.02 -10.00 -21.45
N THR A 169 -9.66 -9.31 -20.38
CA THR A 169 -10.58 -8.84 -19.36
C THR A 169 -10.32 -7.37 -19.07
N ILE A 170 -11.39 -6.59 -18.94
CA ILE A 170 -11.32 -5.22 -18.46
C ILE A 170 -11.89 -5.24 -17.04
N ASP A 171 -11.11 -4.76 -16.07
CA ASP A 171 -11.54 -4.60 -14.69
C ASP A 171 -11.61 -3.12 -14.34
N LEU A 172 -12.76 -2.71 -13.81
CA LEU A 172 -13.00 -1.38 -13.27
C LEU A 172 -13.27 -1.53 -11.79
N ALA A 173 -12.54 -0.83 -10.95
CA ALA A 173 -12.72 -0.84 -9.51
C ALA A 173 -12.77 0.58 -8.96
N PHE A 174 -13.68 0.82 -8.02
CA PHE A 174 -13.81 2.05 -7.26
C PHE A 174 -13.85 1.69 -5.78
N SER A 175 -13.01 2.32 -4.97
CA SER A 175 -13.05 2.17 -3.52
C SER A 175 -13.13 3.54 -2.86
N ARG A 176 -14.03 3.74 -1.90
CA ARG A 176 -14.12 4.95 -1.08
C ARG A 176 -14.10 4.57 0.39
N MET A 177 -13.25 5.22 1.16
CA MET A 177 -13.11 5.07 2.60
C MET A 177 -13.36 6.42 3.26
N GLN A 178 -14.36 6.45 4.12
CA GLN A 178 -14.65 7.58 4.99
C GLN A 178 -14.37 7.16 6.41
N ALA A 179 -13.76 8.04 7.20
CA ALA A 179 -13.47 7.75 8.59
C ALA A 179 -13.50 9.01 9.43
N SER A 180 -13.77 8.87 10.73
CA SER A 180 -13.54 9.95 11.69
C SER A 180 -13.22 9.45 13.08
N THR A 181 -12.60 10.32 13.86
CA THR A 181 -12.19 10.10 15.25
C THR A 181 -12.60 11.30 16.09
N PHE A 182 -13.18 11.01 17.25
CA PHE A 182 -13.58 11.97 18.25
C PHE A 182 -12.93 11.58 19.57
N ASP A 183 -12.35 12.55 20.24
CA ASP A 183 -11.77 12.39 21.57
C ASP A 183 -12.53 13.28 22.55
N ARG A 184 -12.61 12.84 23.81
CA ARG A 184 -13.18 13.62 24.91
C ARG A 184 -14.64 14.09 24.67
N ALA A 185 -15.42 13.33 23.92
CA ALA A 185 -16.83 13.64 23.67
C ALA A 185 -17.68 13.49 24.95
N PRO A 186 -18.59 14.44 25.25
CA PRO A 186 -19.46 14.37 26.44
C PRO A 186 -20.69 13.46 26.24
N PHE A 187 -20.91 12.98 25.02
CA PHE A 187 -22.09 12.20 24.62
C PHE A 187 -21.74 10.83 24.02
N VAL A 188 -22.77 10.00 23.86
CA VAL A 188 -22.70 8.78 23.05
C VAL A 188 -23.20 9.14 21.65
N PRO A 189 -22.47 8.82 20.56
CA PRO A 189 -22.88 9.18 19.21
C PRO A 189 -24.20 8.49 18.84
N SER A 190 -24.94 9.08 17.90
CA SER A 190 -26.23 8.56 17.44
C SER A 190 -26.12 7.18 16.76
N LEU A 191 -27.22 6.43 16.70
CA LEU A 191 -27.21 5.05 16.19
C LEU A 191 -26.85 4.97 14.70
N ASP A 192 -27.32 5.92 13.91
CA ASP A 192 -26.97 6.10 12.50
C ASP A 192 -25.47 6.37 12.31
N TYR A 193 -24.84 7.15 13.20
CA TYR A 193 -23.38 7.28 13.22
C TYR A 193 -22.74 5.94 13.57
N GLN A 194 -23.19 5.24 14.61
CA GLN A 194 -22.63 3.91 14.98
C GLN A 194 -22.69 2.88 13.84
N LEU A 195 -23.71 2.96 13.00
CA LEU A 195 -23.89 2.09 11.82
C LEU A 195 -23.25 2.67 10.55
N ALA A 196 -22.63 3.85 10.63
CA ALA A 196 -22.04 4.59 9.52
C ALA A 196 -23.02 4.91 8.37
N LEU A 197 -24.28 5.14 8.72
CA LEU A 197 -25.36 5.51 7.79
C LEU A 197 -25.41 7.02 7.52
N VAL A 198 -24.68 7.81 8.30
CA VAL A 198 -24.60 9.27 8.16
C VAL A 198 -23.98 9.69 6.81
N PRO A 199 -24.34 10.89 6.30
CA PRO A 199 -23.59 11.53 5.21
C PRO A 199 -22.18 11.90 5.69
N PHE A 200 -21.31 12.31 4.75
CA PHE A 200 -19.93 12.63 5.09
C PHE A 200 -19.79 13.77 6.10
N ASP A 201 -20.67 14.78 6.04
CA ASP A 201 -20.65 15.86 7.04
C ASP A 201 -20.92 15.35 8.46
N GLY A 202 -21.68 14.27 8.62
CA GLY A 202 -21.85 13.58 9.90
C GLY A 202 -20.59 12.86 10.38
N PHE A 203 -19.63 12.54 9.51
CA PHE A 203 -18.30 12.12 9.95
C PHE A 203 -17.47 13.29 10.47
N ARG A 204 -17.69 14.50 9.95
CA ARG A 204 -16.95 15.70 10.33
C ARG A 204 -17.44 16.33 11.63
N SER A 205 -18.73 16.24 11.93
CA SER A 205 -19.31 16.78 13.16
C SER A 205 -20.39 15.87 13.74
N GLN A 206 -20.45 15.81 15.07
CA GLN A 206 -21.42 15.03 15.84
C GLN A 206 -21.80 15.82 17.08
N GLY A 207 -23.10 16.00 17.35
CA GLY A 207 -23.57 16.66 18.57
C GLY A 207 -22.97 18.06 18.82
N GLY A 208 -22.71 18.83 17.75
CA GLY A 208 -22.04 20.14 17.84
C GLY A 208 -20.52 20.08 18.02
N LEU A 209 -19.93 18.91 18.25
CA LEU A 209 -18.49 18.69 18.35
C LEU A 209 -17.90 18.41 16.96
N LEU A 210 -16.77 19.02 16.64
CA LEU A 210 -15.98 18.70 15.45
C LEU A 210 -15.14 17.44 15.70
N ALA A 211 -15.05 16.57 14.70
CA ALA A 211 -14.14 15.43 14.74
C ALA A 211 -12.69 15.93 14.87
N GLY A 212 -11.91 15.28 15.72
CA GLY A 212 -10.46 15.52 15.85
C GLY A 212 -9.73 15.23 14.53
N SER A 213 -10.20 14.20 13.82
CA SER A 213 -9.83 13.93 12.44
C SER A 213 -11.01 13.35 11.69
N ALA A 214 -11.21 13.75 10.44
CA ALA A 214 -12.13 13.12 9.51
C ALA A 214 -11.43 12.96 8.16
N ALA A 215 -11.68 11.86 7.45
CA ALA A 215 -11.06 11.60 6.15
C ALA A 215 -12.09 11.07 5.15
N ASP A 216 -11.94 11.48 3.89
CA ASP A 216 -12.67 10.95 2.74
C ASP A 216 -11.67 10.65 1.63
N ASN A 217 -11.38 9.37 1.43
CA ASN A 217 -10.39 8.89 0.50
C ASN A 217 -11.06 7.99 -0.54
N TRP A 218 -10.86 8.25 -1.81
CA TRP A 218 -11.34 7.38 -2.88
C TRP A 218 -10.23 7.02 -3.87
N ASN A 219 -10.41 5.89 -4.52
CA ASN A 219 -9.52 5.35 -5.53
C ASN A 219 -10.34 4.74 -6.66
N VAL A 220 -9.99 5.08 -7.89
CA VAL A 220 -10.47 4.44 -9.12
C VAL A 220 -9.29 3.72 -9.74
N ASN A 221 -9.49 2.45 -10.08
CA ASN A 221 -8.56 1.65 -10.86
C ASN A 221 -9.29 1.12 -12.11
N ALA A 222 -8.65 1.21 -13.26
CA ALA A 222 -9.16 0.65 -14.51
C ALA A 222 -8.01 -0.02 -15.25
N GLY A 223 -8.11 -1.33 -15.46
CA GLY A 223 -7.06 -2.12 -16.07
C GLY A 223 -7.59 -3.03 -17.17
N GLY A 224 -6.75 -3.32 -18.16
CA GLY A 224 -7.08 -4.28 -19.20
C GLY A 224 -5.86 -4.70 -20.02
N THR A 225 -5.94 -5.88 -20.63
CA THR A 225 -4.86 -6.42 -21.46
C THR A 225 -5.37 -6.75 -22.86
N VAL A 226 -4.62 -6.28 -23.85
CA VAL A 226 -4.85 -6.51 -25.28
C VAL A 226 -3.75 -7.43 -25.83
N LEU A 227 -4.18 -8.51 -26.49
CA LEU A 227 -3.35 -9.47 -27.19
C LEU A 227 -3.14 -9.02 -28.64
N LEU A 228 -1.89 -8.87 -29.04
CA LEU A 228 -1.47 -8.47 -30.37
C LEU A 228 -0.74 -9.64 -31.05
N PRO A 229 -1.05 -9.97 -32.32
CA PRO A 229 -0.35 -11.05 -33.04
C PRO A 229 1.09 -10.67 -33.42
N PRO A 230 2.05 -11.63 -33.50
CA PRO A 230 2.17 -12.88 -32.76
C PRO A 230 3.02 -12.72 -31.47
N GLY A 231 2.48 -13.19 -30.33
CA GLY A 231 3.21 -13.27 -29.05
C GLY A 231 3.33 -11.96 -28.27
N MET A 232 2.67 -10.90 -28.73
CA MET A 232 2.73 -9.57 -28.11
C MET A 232 1.48 -9.32 -27.27
N HIS A 233 1.63 -8.68 -26.12
CA HIS A 233 0.50 -8.19 -25.34
C HIS A 233 0.82 -6.87 -24.65
N VAL A 234 -0.22 -6.04 -24.56
CA VAL A 234 -0.17 -4.71 -23.96
C VAL A 234 -1.13 -4.69 -22.79
N SER A 235 -0.60 -4.40 -21.61
CA SER A 235 -1.39 -4.17 -20.40
C SER A 235 -1.47 -2.67 -20.15
N LEU A 236 -2.68 -2.16 -19.98
CA LEU A 236 -2.96 -0.76 -19.69
C LEU A 236 -3.57 -0.67 -18.30
N ASN A 237 -3.16 0.36 -17.56
CA ASN A 237 -3.68 0.65 -16.23
C ASN A 237 -3.90 2.16 -16.07
N TYR A 238 -5.00 2.50 -15.41
CA TYR A 238 -5.33 3.84 -14.96
C TYR A 238 -5.60 3.76 -13.47
N ARG A 239 -4.89 4.56 -12.69
CA ARG A 239 -5.16 4.67 -11.26
C ARG A 239 -5.31 6.13 -10.87
N LYS A 240 -6.36 6.46 -10.14
CA LYS A 240 -6.55 7.79 -9.55
C LYS A 240 -6.98 7.63 -8.10
N THR A 241 -6.20 8.19 -7.20
CA THR A 241 -6.50 8.27 -5.77
C THR A 241 -6.68 9.74 -5.40
N GLN A 242 -7.71 10.06 -4.65
CA GLN A 242 -7.88 11.39 -4.05
C GLN A 242 -8.31 11.22 -2.61
N GLY A 243 -7.85 12.11 -1.76
CA GLY A 243 -8.14 12.08 -0.35
C GLY A 243 -8.23 13.48 0.21
N VAL A 244 -9.14 13.69 1.14
CA VAL A 244 -9.15 14.89 1.96
C VAL A 244 -9.18 14.44 3.42
N THR A 245 -8.27 14.96 4.22
CA THR A 245 -8.24 14.75 5.67
C THR A 245 -8.44 16.10 6.35
N TRP A 246 -9.48 16.22 7.15
CA TRP A 246 -9.76 17.37 7.99
C TRP A 246 -9.16 17.07 9.36
N ALA A 247 -8.19 17.87 9.78
CA ALA A 247 -7.62 17.78 11.12
C ALA A 247 -8.12 18.96 11.97
N LEU A 248 -8.61 18.69 13.17
CA LEU A 248 -8.97 19.74 14.13
C LEU A 248 -7.68 20.42 14.61
N ARG A 249 -7.61 21.73 14.42
CA ARG A 249 -6.53 22.58 14.91
C ARG A 249 -7.16 23.75 15.62
N SER A 250 -6.92 23.86 16.93
CA SER A 250 -7.67 24.77 17.80
C SER A 250 -9.17 24.45 17.74
N ASP A 251 -9.97 25.34 17.19
CA ASP A 251 -11.42 25.34 17.11
C ASP A 251 -11.96 25.10 15.69
N GLN A 252 -11.06 24.94 14.71
CA GLN A 252 -11.41 24.78 13.30
C GLN A 252 -10.81 23.52 12.68
N GLN A 253 -11.53 22.95 11.71
CA GLN A 253 -11.03 21.83 10.91
C GLN A 253 -10.27 22.34 9.68
N VAL A 254 -8.98 22.06 9.61
CA VAL A 254 -8.13 22.45 8.47
C VAL A 254 -8.04 21.28 7.49
N PRO A 255 -8.47 21.45 6.23
CA PRO A 255 -8.41 20.41 5.21
C PRO A 255 -7.00 20.25 4.62
N MET A 256 -6.55 19.00 4.55
CA MET A 256 -5.37 18.54 3.84
C MET A 256 -5.81 17.69 2.66
N ARG A 257 -5.57 18.16 1.44
CA ARG A 257 -5.94 17.47 0.21
C ARG A 257 -4.75 16.71 -0.32
N THR A 258 -4.97 15.46 -0.69
CA THR A 258 -3.99 14.62 -1.35
C THR A 258 -4.57 14.04 -2.62
N GLY A 259 -3.74 13.87 -3.63
CA GLY A 259 -4.15 13.31 -4.90
C GLY A 259 -2.98 12.58 -5.54
N SER A 260 -3.28 11.46 -6.18
CA SER A 260 -2.36 10.79 -7.08
C SER A 260 -3.10 10.34 -8.32
N ARG A 261 -2.51 10.57 -9.49
CA ARG A 261 -3.01 10.08 -10.77
C ARG A 261 -1.87 9.38 -11.49
N GLU A 262 -2.06 8.14 -11.84
CA GLU A 262 -1.17 7.36 -12.69
C GLU A 262 -1.87 7.15 -14.04
N TRP A 263 -1.45 7.95 -15.03
CA TRP A 263 -1.93 7.82 -16.40
C TRP A 263 -1.04 8.61 -17.36
N PRO A 264 -0.64 8.01 -18.50
CA PRO A 264 -0.86 6.62 -18.85
C PRO A 264 0.09 5.68 -18.09
N SER A 265 -0.37 4.45 -17.83
CA SER A 265 0.45 3.34 -17.33
C SER A 265 0.28 2.17 -18.27
N ALA A 266 1.36 1.77 -18.94
CA ALA A 266 1.34 0.78 -19.99
C ALA A 266 2.55 -0.14 -19.89
N GLN A 267 2.32 -1.43 -20.09
CA GLN A 267 3.36 -2.43 -20.20
C GLN A 267 3.16 -3.21 -21.49
N LEU A 268 4.08 -3.01 -22.43
CA LEU A 268 4.20 -3.84 -23.62
C LEU A 268 5.11 -5.01 -23.28
N SER A 269 4.74 -6.21 -23.70
CA SER A 269 5.64 -7.36 -23.67
C SER A 269 5.45 -8.22 -24.91
N TRP A 270 6.55 -8.80 -25.35
CA TRP A 270 6.63 -9.58 -26.57
C TRP A 270 7.50 -10.79 -26.31
N ALA A 271 6.95 -11.98 -26.49
CA ALA A 271 7.68 -13.23 -26.43
C ALA A 271 7.56 -13.90 -27.80
N TYR A 272 8.71 -14.14 -28.44
CA TYR A 272 8.78 -14.71 -29.77
C TYR A 272 9.78 -15.85 -29.82
N THR A 273 9.33 -16.97 -30.38
CA THR A 273 10.12 -18.17 -30.63
C THR A 273 10.21 -18.37 -32.13
N PRO A 274 11.32 -17.95 -32.78
CA PRO A 274 11.48 -18.08 -34.21
C PRO A 274 11.41 -19.55 -34.66
N SER A 275 10.93 -19.80 -35.88
CA SER A 275 10.95 -21.15 -36.45
C SER A 275 12.38 -21.66 -36.60
N ARG A 276 12.59 -22.98 -36.45
CA ARG A 276 13.92 -23.60 -36.66
C ARG A 276 14.51 -23.35 -38.05
N THR A 277 13.67 -23.12 -39.05
CA THR A 277 14.06 -22.88 -40.45
C THR A 277 14.57 -21.46 -40.71
N THR A 278 14.29 -20.50 -39.81
CA THR A 278 14.74 -19.11 -39.94
C THR A 278 15.86 -18.83 -38.93
N LEU A 279 15.55 -18.12 -37.85
CA LEU A 279 16.48 -17.70 -36.81
C LEU A 279 16.54 -18.67 -35.62
N GLY A 280 15.61 -19.63 -35.53
CA GLY A 280 15.50 -20.53 -34.36
C GLY A 280 16.69 -21.46 -34.18
N GLY A 281 17.54 -21.63 -35.19
CA GLY A 281 18.79 -22.39 -35.10
C GLY A 281 19.89 -21.69 -34.29
N VAL A 282 19.81 -20.36 -34.10
CA VAL A 282 20.80 -19.54 -33.38
C VAL A 282 20.16 -18.84 -32.20
N LEU A 283 18.94 -18.31 -32.37
CA LEU A 283 18.18 -17.58 -31.36
C LEU A 283 16.84 -18.30 -31.11
N PRO A 284 16.82 -19.34 -30.24
CA PRO A 284 15.60 -20.09 -29.94
C PRO A 284 14.51 -19.27 -29.25
N ALA A 285 14.86 -18.21 -28.50
CA ALA A 285 13.88 -17.39 -27.82
C ALA A 285 14.31 -15.93 -27.72
N LEU A 286 13.34 -15.04 -27.92
CA LEU A 286 13.45 -13.60 -27.72
C LEU A 286 12.30 -13.15 -26.82
N SER A 287 12.61 -12.34 -25.82
CA SER A 287 11.60 -11.63 -25.05
C SER A 287 11.96 -10.17 -24.90
N ALA A 288 11.03 -9.28 -25.23
CA ALA A 288 11.16 -7.84 -25.07
C ALA A 288 10.03 -7.31 -24.18
N GLN A 289 10.33 -6.31 -23.37
CA GLN A 289 9.37 -5.63 -22.51
C GLN A 289 9.63 -4.13 -22.56
N LEU A 290 8.57 -3.33 -22.54
CA LEU A 290 8.65 -1.88 -22.45
C LEU A 290 7.59 -1.39 -21.47
N GLY A 291 8.05 -0.90 -20.33
CA GLY A 291 7.20 -0.24 -19.34
C GLY A 291 7.19 1.27 -19.55
N TYR A 292 6.01 1.87 -19.51
CA TYR A 292 5.80 3.32 -19.50
C TYR A 292 4.83 3.69 -18.38
N ARG A 293 5.18 4.67 -17.56
CA ARG A 293 4.31 5.13 -16.47
C ARG A 293 4.50 6.61 -16.24
N GLU A 294 3.39 7.34 -16.15
CA GLU A 294 3.36 8.72 -15.68
C GLU A 294 2.53 8.80 -14.40
N GLN A 295 3.12 9.33 -13.34
CA GLN A 295 2.49 9.49 -12.04
C GLN A 295 2.57 10.96 -11.61
N GLN A 296 1.44 11.53 -11.26
CA GLN A 296 1.35 12.87 -10.69
C GLN A 296 0.83 12.73 -9.26
N THR A 297 1.48 13.36 -8.30
CA THR A 297 1.03 13.46 -6.92
C THR A 297 0.91 14.92 -6.51
N ILE A 298 -0.10 15.21 -5.71
CA ILE A 298 -0.39 16.54 -5.19
C ILE A 298 -0.71 16.38 -3.71
N ALA A 299 -0.11 17.23 -2.89
CA ALA A 299 -0.43 17.40 -1.49
C ALA A 299 -0.59 18.90 -1.23
N GLU A 300 -1.77 19.30 -0.79
CA GLU A 300 -2.14 20.68 -0.53
C GLU A 300 -2.63 20.80 0.91
N GLN A 301 -2.01 21.67 1.68
CA GLN A 301 -2.47 22.04 3.01
C GLN A 301 -2.98 23.48 2.96
N LEU A 302 -4.27 23.64 3.21
CA LEU A 302 -4.92 24.95 3.25
C LEU A 302 -4.62 25.65 4.59
N PRO A 303 -4.57 26.99 4.62
CA PRO A 303 -4.41 27.76 5.85
C PRO A 303 -5.68 27.68 6.72
N PHE A 304 -5.63 28.25 7.93
CA PHE A 304 -6.84 28.51 8.71
C PHE A 304 -7.77 29.47 7.97
N GLU A 305 -9.06 29.36 8.24
CA GLU A 305 -10.05 30.24 7.67
C GLU A 305 -9.81 31.68 8.16
N GLY A 306 -9.74 32.65 7.23
CA GLY A 306 -9.48 34.07 7.56
C GLY A 306 -8.01 34.51 7.59
N LEU A 307 -7.04 33.61 7.42
CA LEU A 307 -5.63 34.00 7.24
C LEU A 307 -5.30 34.18 5.76
N ALA A 308 -4.73 35.33 5.39
CA ALA A 308 -4.27 35.65 4.04
C ALA A 308 -2.95 34.94 3.65
N THR A 309 -2.59 33.85 4.33
CA THR A 309 -1.39 33.07 4.01
C THR A 309 -1.69 32.07 2.90
N GLY A 310 -0.83 31.96 1.89
CA GLY A 310 -1.00 31.00 0.79
C GLY A 310 -1.03 29.54 1.26
N ALA A 311 -1.77 28.70 0.53
CA ALA A 311 -1.78 27.25 0.76
C ALA A 311 -0.39 26.64 0.50
N THR A 312 0.01 25.67 1.33
CA THR A 312 1.26 24.92 1.08
C THR A 312 0.97 23.83 0.07
N LEU A 313 1.48 24.01 -1.15
CA LEU A 313 1.33 23.06 -2.25
C LEU A 313 2.65 22.32 -2.49
N THR A 314 2.59 20.99 -2.43
CA THR A 314 3.61 20.10 -2.98
C THR A 314 3.01 19.36 -4.18
N ARG A 315 3.70 19.41 -5.31
CA ARG A 315 3.29 18.69 -6.52
C ARG A 315 4.49 17.94 -7.07
N THR A 316 4.34 16.66 -7.34
CA THR A 316 5.37 15.85 -7.98
C THR A 316 4.82 15.25 -9.27
N ALA A 317 5.55 15.38 -10.36
CA ALA A 317 5.25 14.74 -11.63
C ALA A 317 6.43 13.83 -12.00
N GLU A 318 6.17 12.54 -12.07
CA GLU A 318 7.14 11.50 -12.34
C GLU A 318 6.79 10.78 -13.64
N ARG A 319 7.81 10.54 -14.45
CA ARG A 319 7.72 9.74 -15.66
C ARG A 319 8.79 8.67 -15.61
N PHE A 320 8.39 7.45 -15.96
CA PHE A 320 9.22 6.26 -15.94
C PHE A 320 9.15 5.55 -17.29
N VAL A 321 10.30 5.19 -17.84
CA VAL A 321 10.42 4.40 -19.07
C VAL A 321 11.41 3.28 -18.83
N ARG A 322 11.02 2.03 -19.08
CA ARG A 322 11.88 0.86 -18.86
C ARG A 322 11.82 -0.15 -20.01
N PRO A 323 12.68 -0.02 -21.03
CA PRO A 323 12.91 -1.11 -21.98
C PRO A 323 13.74 -2.24 -21.36
N LEU A 324 13.40 -3.47 -21.72
CA LEU A 324 14.13 -4.69 -21.39
C LEU A 324 14.11 -5.61 -22.62
N LEU A 325 15.27 -6.17 -22.95
CA LEU A 325 15.44 -7.18 -23.98
C LEU A 325 16.20 -8.36 -23.39
N MET A 326 15.69 -9.56 -23.58
CA MET A 326 16.39 -10.80 -23.25
C MET A 326 16.42 -11.69 -24.48
N LEU A 327 17.62 -12.18 -24.79
CA LEU A 327 17.93 -13.03 -25.92
C LEU A 327 18.49 -14.34 -25.38
N THR A 328 17.87 -15.45 -25.74
CA THR A 328 18.41 -16.78 -25.47
C THR A 328 18.96 -17.32 -26.76
N TRP A 329 20.26 -17.55 -26.78
CA TRP A 329 20.97 -18.11 -27.92
C TRP A 329 21.10 -19.62 -27.75
N ARG A 330 21.54 -20.29 -28.82
CA ARG A 330 21.92 -21.69 -28.77
C ARG A 330 23.11 -21.90 -27.81
N ALA A 331 23.26 -23.14 -27.34
CA ALA A 331 24.31 -23.55 -26.40
C ALA A 331 24.21 -22.89 -25.00
N GLY A 332 23.01 -22.46 -24.60
CA GLY A 332 22.76 -21.96 -23.24
C GLY A 332 23.28 -20.55 -22.97
N ILE A 333 23.72 -19.83 -24.00
CA ILE A 333 24.11 -18.42 -23.88
C ILE A 333 22.85 -17.57 -23.71
N ALA A 334 22.84 -16.69 -22.73
CA ALA A 334 21.76 -15.74 -22.48
C ALA A 334 22.33 -14.32 -22.41
N THR A 335 21.67 -13.38 -23.09
CA THR A 335 22.03 -11.96 -23.04
C THR A 335 20.80 -11.18 -22.60
N SER A 336 20.96 -10.27 -21.63
CA SER A 336 19.91 -9.32 -21.27
C SER A 336 20.43 -7.91 -21.30
N VAL A 337 19.60 -6.97 -21.73
CA VAL A 337 19.86 -5.55 -21.65
C VAL A 337 18.61 -4.88 -21.12
N ASP A 338 18.74 -4.10 -20.06
CA ASP A 338 17.66 -3.25 -19.57
C ASP A 338 18.15 -1.82 -19.37
N ALA A 339 17.24 -0.89 -19.58
CA ALA A 339 17.45 0.50 -19.21
C ALA A 339 16.22 1.00 -18.48
N ALA A 340 16.39 1.94 -17.58
CA ALA A 340 15.34 2.65 -16.91
C ALA A 340 15.68 4.14 -16.90
N ARG A 341 14.73 4.98 -17.29
CA ARG A 341 14.84 6.43 -17.18
C ARG A 341 13.68 6.95 -16.35
N THR A 342 14.01 7.63 -15.28
CA THR A 342 13.05 8.29 -14.39
C THR A 342 13.31 9.78 -14.42
N THR A 343 12.28 10.56 -14.74
CA THR A 343 12.34 12.02 -14.62
C THR A 343 11.28 12.45 -13.62
N SER A 344 11.65 13.24 -12.62
CA SER A 344 10.75 13.74 -11.57
C SER A 344 10.87 15.25 -11.47
N ASP A 345 9.73 15.94 -11.50
CA ASP A 345 9.62 17.36 -11.20
C ASP A 345 8.83 17.52 -9.91
N ARG A 346 9.49 17.95 -8.83
CA ARG A 346 8.86 18.22 -7.54
C ARG A 346 8.86 19.71 -7.24
N ILE A 347 7.67 20.28 -7.14
CA ILE A 347 7.45 21.64 -6.66
C ILE A 347 7.13 21.59 -5.17
N SER A 348 7.83 22.39 -4.37
CA SER A 348 7.61 22.51 -2.92
C SER A 348 7.99 23.92 -2.48
N ALA A 349 7.07 24.62 -1.80
CA ALA A 349 7.30 25.98 -1.31
C ALA A 349 7.83 26.96 -2.39
N GLY A 350 7.32 26.85 -3.62
CA GLY A 350 7.74 27.68 -4.75
C GLY A 350 9.02 27.24 -5.47
N ASN A 351 9.82 26.36 -4.86
CA ASN A 351 11.02 25.79 -5.49
C ASN A 351 10.67 24.56 -6.33
N ARG A 352 11.35 24.36 -7.47
CA ARG A 352 11.26 23.16 -8.30
C ARG A 352 12.56 22.35 -8.21
N PHE A 353 12.44 21.10 -7.80
CA PHE A 353 13.50 20.10 -7.88
C PHE A 353 13.26 19.26 -9.12
N HIS A 354 14.18 19.30 -10.07
CA HIS A 354 14.18 18.44 -11.24
C HIS A 354 15.18 17.31 -11.01
N THR A 355 14.71 16.07 -11.06
CA THR A 355 15.52 14.87 -10.89
C THR A 355 15.47 14.05 -12.17
N GLU A 356 16.63 13.62 -12.65
CA GLU A 356 16.80 12.70 -13.76
C GLU A 356 17.68 11.55 -13.31
N ARG A 357 17.13 10.34 -13.38
CA ARG A 357 17.84 9.11 -13.04
C ARG A 357 17.81 8.17 -14.23
N ASP A 358 19.00 7.89 -14.76
CA ASP A 358 19.23 6.93 -15.82
C ASP A 358 19.93 5.70 -15.25
N GLN A 359 19.36 4.54 -15.49
CA GLN A 359 19.95 3.25 -15.16
C GLN A 359 20.05 2.41 -16.41
N ARG A 360 21.18 1.75 -16.60
CA ARG A 360 21.41 0.82 -17.70
C ARG A 360 22.09 -0.40 -17.14
N SER A 361 21.66 -1.57 -17.56
CA SER A 361 22.27 -2.82 -17.18
C SER A 361 22.33 -3.76 -18.36
N ALA A 362 23.42 -4.51 -18.44
CA ALA A 362 23.63 -5.55 -19.42
C ALA A 362 24.15 -6.79 -18.70
N SER A 363 23.67 -7.96 -19.10
CA SER A 363 24.20 -9.22 -18.62
C SER A 363 24.43 -10.19 -19.77
N LEU A 364 25.46 -11.00 -19.62
CA LEU A 364 25.83 -12.08 -20.52
C LEU A 364 26.12 -13.30 -19.65
N GLY A 365 25.31 -14.34 -19.77
CA GLY A 365 25.54 -15.63 -19.15
C GLY A 365 25.89 -16.65 -20.22
N PHE A 366 26.89 -17.49 -19.98
CA PHE A 366 27.13 -18.65 -20.82
C PHE A 366 27.80 -19.76 -20.00
N PRO A 367 27.40 -21.02 -20.23
CA PRO A 367 28.18 -22.16 -19.78
C PRO A 367 29.33 -22.41 -20.76
N PHE A 368 30.48 -22.82 -20.24
CA PHE A 368 31.53 -23.40 -21.07
C PHE A 368 32.22 -24.54 -20.33
N ARG A 369 32.76 -25.50 -21.09
CA ARG A 369 33.60 -26.56 -20.54
C ARG A 369 35.06 -26.23 -20.83
N PRO A 370 35.94 -26.14 -19.82
CA PRO A 370 37.35 -25.87 -20.08
C PRO A 370 37.96 -27.00 -20.90
N PRO A 371 38.95 -26.71 -21.75
CA PRO A 371 39.69 -27.74 -22.47
C PRO A 371 40.34 -28.73 -21.50
N ALA A 372 40.37 -30.01 -21.88
CA ALA A 372 40.87 -31.09 -21.03
C ALA A 372 42.36 -30.95 -20.64
N TRP A 373 43.12 -30.11 -21.34
CA TRP A 373 44.51 -29.78 -21.02
C TRP A 373 44.65 -28.75 -19.88
N LEU A 374 43.64 -27.90 -19.66
CA LEU A 374 43.63 -26.89 -18.61
C LEU A 374 43.00 -27.43 -17.33
N ALA A 375 41.81 -28.04 -17.44
CA ALA A 375 41.12 -28.65 -16.32
C ALA A 375 40.11 -29.71 -16.80
N ARG A 376 40.15 -30.92 -16.23
CA ARG A 376 39.15 -31.98 -16.51
C ARG A 376 38.00 -31.87 -15.51
N LEU A 377 37.06 -30.96 -15.77
CA LEU A 377 35.83 -30.83 -14.98
C LEU A 377 34.72 -31.71 -15.56
N LYS A 378 33.97 -32.39 -14.68
CA LYS A 378 32.78 -33.17 -15.05
C LYS A 378 31.61 -32.25 -15.42
N ASN A 379 31.47 -31.16 -14.69
CA ASN A 379 30.42 -30.16 -14.87
C ASN A 379 30.96 -28.96 -15.67
N GLU A 380 30.04 -28.19 -16.25
CA GLU A 380 30.35 -26.95 -16.95
C GLU A 380 30.66 -25.84 -15.95
N ILE A 381 31.46 -24.86 -16.38
CA ILE A 381 31.66 -23.60 -15.66
C ILE A 381 30.58 -22.65 -16.12
N ARG A 382 29.76 -22.16 -15.19
CA ARG A 382 28.77 -21.12 -15.46
C ARG A 382 29.46 -19.77 -15.31
N THR A 383 29.47 -19.01 -16.40
CA THR A 383 30.07 -17.66 -16.41
C THR A 383 28.97 -16.64 -16.58
N ALA A 384 29.00 -15.59 -15.77
CA ALA A 384 28.12 -14.44 -15.91
C ALA A 384 28.95 -13.14 -15.86
N ALA A 385 28.85 -12.34 -16.91
CA ALA A 385 29.32 -10.97 -16.94
C ALA A 385 28.12 -10.03 -16.79
N ARG A 386 28.23 -9.04 -15.92
CA ARG A 386 27.21 -8.02 -15.66
C ARG A 386 27.86 -6.64 -15.70
N TYR A 387 27.18 -5.70 -16.33
CA TYR A 387 27.56 -4.31 -16.34
C TYR A 387 26.35 -3.49 -15.92
N SER A 388 26.52 -2.55 -14.99
CA SER A 388 25.49 -1.59 -14.62
C SER A 388 26.06 -0.18 -14.58
N LEU A 389 25.24 0.79 -15.00
CA LEU A 389 25.52 2.21 -14.96
C LEU A 389 24.31 2.91 -14.37
N THR A 390 24.51 3.68 -13.31
CA THR A 390 23.50 4.58 -12.74
C THR A 390 24.04 6.00 -12.81
N VAL A 391 23.24 6.91 -13.36
CA VAL A 391 23.50 8.35 -13.39
C VAL A 391 22.31 9.02 -12.72
N ASP A 392 22.56 9.79 -11.66
CA ASP A 392 21.54 10.50 -10.91
C ASP A 392 21.89 11.99 -10.87
N ARG A 393 20.99 12.80 -11.40
CA ARG A 393 21.14 14.25 -11.50
C ARG A 393 19.94 14.94 -10.87
N VAL A 394 20.22 15.86 -9.96
CA VAL A 394 19.22 16.71 -9.32
C VAL A 394 19.63 18.16 -9.52
N CYS A 395 18.72 18.99 -10.04
CA CYS A 395 18.90 20.44 -10.05
C CYS A 395 17.76 21.14 -9.31
N LEU A 396 18.10 22.24 -8.65
CA LEU A 396 17.19 23.10 -7.91
C LEU A 396 16.97 24.37 -8.73
N GLN A 397 15.72 24.65 -9.04
CA GLN A 397 15.27 25.93 -9.56
C GLN A 397 14.52 26.67 -8.44
N ALA A 398 15.12 27.74 -7.92
CA ALA A 398 14.54 28.54 -6.85
C ALA A 398 13.34 29.36 -7.34
N ALA A 399 12.42 29.67 -6.43
CA ALA A 399 11.26 30.51 -6.73
C ALA A 399 11.68 31.86 -7.35
N GLY A 400 11.08 32.23 -8.48
CA GLY A 400 11.39 33.48 -9.19
C GLY A 400 12.69 33.45 -10.01
N GLN A 401 13.45 32.36 -10.00
CA GLN A 401 14.66 32.22 -10.83
C GLN A 401 14.43 31.27 -12.02
N PRO A 402 14.91 31.63 -13.23
CA PRO A 402 14.79 30.76 -14.40
C PRO A 402 15.87 29.68 -14.45
N ALA A 403 16.99 29.85 -13.74
CA ALA A 403 18.13 28.94 -13.77
C ALA A 403 17.90 27.70 -12.89
N CYS A 404 18.16 26.50 -13.43
CA CYS A 404 18.24 25.27 -12.63
C CYS A 404 19.70 25.03 -12.24
N VAL A 405 20.01 25.16 -10.95
CA VAL A 405 21.37 24.99 -10.42
C VAL A 405 21.56 23.52 -10.03
N PRO A 406 22.59 22.83 -10.54
CA PRO A 406 22.84 21.44 -10.20
C PRO A 406 23.17 21.31 -8.70
N TYR A 407 22.49 20.39 -8.02
CA TYR A 407 22.65 20.08 -6.60
C TYR A 407 23.32 18.71 -6.40
N VAL A 408 22.97 17.73 -7.25
CA VAL A 408 23.55 16.37 -7.27
C VAL A 408 23.82 15.98 -8.73
N ASP A 409 25.00 15.43 -9.02
CA ASP A 409 25.39 14.67 -10.22
C ASP A 409 26.32 13.54 -9.76
N THR A 410 25.72 12.37 -9.52
CA THR A 410 26.44 11.15 -9.13
C THR A 410 26.36 10.11 -10.24
N ARG A 411 27.47 9.42 -10.47
CA ARG A 411 27.57 8.39 -11.51
C ARG A 411 28.28 7.18 -10.95
N GLN A 412 27.61 6.05 -11.01
CA GLN A 412 28.14 4.78 -10.54
C GLN A 412 28.17 3.81 -11.71
N SER A 413 29.33 3.26 -12.03
CA SER A 413 29.43 2.12 -12.94
C SER A 413 30.01 0.92 -12.23
N GLN A 414 29.42 -0.25 -12.47
CA GLN A 414 29.86 -1.50 -11.92
C GLN A 414 30.01 -2.53 -13.03
N SER A 415 31.16 -3.18 -13.08
CA SER A 415 31.39 -4.34 -13.93
C SER A 415 31.65 -5.53 -13.01
N GLN A 416 30.92 -6.62 -13.19
CA GLN A 416 31.10 -7.83 -12.42
C GLN A 416 31.22 -9.03 -13.35
N VAL A 417 32.19 -9.89 -13.07
CA VAL A 417 32.33 -11.20 -13.71
C VAL A 417 32.32 -12.25 -12.61
N SER A 418 31.45 -13.24 -12.72
CA SER A 418 31.41 -14.39 -11.83
C SER A 418 31.53 -15.68 -12.63
N MET A 419 32.27 -16.64 -12.07
CA MET A 419 32.43 -17.99 -12.57
C MET A 419 32.17 -18.96 -11.42
N ASP A 420 31.23 -19.88 -11.60
CA ASP A 420 30.94 -20.93 -10.63
C ASP A 420 30.93 -22.31 -11.30
N THR A 421 31.37 -23.32 -10.56
CA THR A 421 31.29 -24.71 -11.01
C THR A 421 31.06 -25.64 -9.83
N ASP A 422 30.22 -26.65 -10.04
CA ASP A 422 29.97 -27.71 -9.08
C ASP A 422 31.07 -28.77 -9.25
N VAL A 423 31.81 -29.06 -8.19
CA VAL A 423 32.85 -30.10 -8.14
C VAL A 423 32.31 -31.30 -7.34
N PRO A 424 31.93 -32.40 -8.02
CA PRO A 424 31.44 -33.58 -7.34
C PRO A 424 32.49 -34.17 -6.37
N PRO A 425 32.08 -34.80 -5.25
CA PRO A 425 30.70 -35.09 -4.89
C PRO A 425 29.93 -33.98 -4.15
N ASN A 426 30.58 -33.05 -3.44
CA ASN A 426 29.91 -32.13 -2.49
C ASN A 426 30.52 -30.71 -2.42
N PHE A 427 31.33 -30.29 -3.40
CA PHE A 427 31.97 -28.98 -3.40
C PHE A 427 31.39 -28.09 -4.48
N SER A 428 31.28 -26.79 -4.21
CA SER A 428 31.13 -25.76 -5.24
C SER A 428 32.30 -24.77 -5.10
N ALA A 429 32.88 -24.39 -6.23
CA ALA A 429 33.96 -23.42 -6.29
C ALA A 429 33.48 -22.23 -7.11
N GLY A 430 33.74 -21.03 -6.60
CA GLY A 430 33.33 -19.80 -7.24
C GLY A 430 34.42 -18.74 -7.22
N PHE A 431 34.45 -17.94 -8.28
CA PHE A 431 35.33 -16.82 -8.46
C PHE A 431 34.52 -15.62 -8.94
N GLN A 432 34.70 -14.46 -8.31
CA GLN A 432 34.02 -13.23 -8.66
C GLN A 432 34.99 -12.06 -8.64
N VAL A 433 34.96 -11.25 -9.70
CA VAL A 433 35.64 -9.96 -9.78
C VAL A 433 34.59 -8.89 -9.99
N ALA A 434 34.62 -7.85 -9.16
CA ALA A 434 33.79 -6.67 -9.32
C ALA A 434 34.67 -5.42 -9.36
N TYR A 435 34.45 -4.59 -10.36
CA TYR A 435 35.03 -3.26 -10.49
C TYR A 435 33.92 -2.23 -10.30
N LEU A 436 34.05 -1.39 -9.28
CA LEU A 436 33.14 -0.32 -8.97
C LEU A 436 33.82 1.03 -9.17
N LEU A 437 33.16 1.93 -9.89
CA LEU A 437 33.60 3.31 -10.08
C LEU A 437 32.46 4.24 -9.65
N ASN A 438 32.73 5.13 -8.70
CA ASN A 438 31.81 6.17 -8.25
C ASN A 438 32.41 7.56 -8.53
N ASP A 439 31.70 8.37 -9.31
CA ASP A 439 32.05 9.74 -9.71
C ASP A 439 30.99 10.70 -9.17
N GLU A 440 31.35 11.46 -8.13
CA GLU A 440 30.53 12.47 -7.46
C GLU A 440 30.98 13.85 -7.91
N ARG A 441 30.36 14.36 -8.98
CA ARG A 441 30.83 15.60 -9.62
C ARG A 441 30.58 16.84 -8.77
N GLN A 442 29.54 16.88 -7.95
CA GLN A 442 29.32 17.99 -7.02
C GLN A 442 30.43 18.13 -5.96
N ALA A 443 31.05 17.01 -5.59
CA ALA A 443 32.12 16.96 -4.58
C ALA A 443 33.51 16.87 -5.22
N ASN A 444 33.60 16.93 -6.57
CA ASN A 444 34.82 16.69 -7.34
C ASN A 444 35.59 15.43 -6.89
N ARG A 445 34.83 14.36 -6.59
CA ARG A 445 35.38 13.13 -6.00
C ARG A 445 35.14 11.95 -6.92
N LYS A 446 36.21 11.21 -7.23
CA LYS A 446 36.14 9.98 -8.01
C LYS A 446 36.86 8.86 -7.27
N THR A 447 36.16 7.75 -7.06
CA THR A 447 36.67 6.58 -6.36
C THR A 447 36.50 5.35 -7.22
N SER A 448 37.54 4.52 -7.27
CA SER A 448 37.50 3.21 -7.91
C SER A 448 37.84 2.13 -6.88
N GLN A 449 37.15 1.00 -6.96
CA GLN A 449 37.39 -0.15 -6.11
C GLN A 449 37.35 -1.41 -6.97
N VAL A 450 38.34 -2.27 -6.78
CA VAL A 450 38.35 -3.63 -7.31
C VAL A 450 38.15 -4.57 -6.13
N VAL A 451 37.15 -5.45 -6.23
CA VAL A 451 36.90 -6.51 -5.26
C VAL A 451 37.08 -7.84 -5.98
N VAL A 452 37.96 -8.68 -5.46
CA VAL A 452 38.19 -10.04 -5.97
C VAL A 452 37.83 -11.00 -4.85
N THR A 453 36.91 -11.90 -5.11
CA THR A 453 36.43 -12.90 -4.16
C THR A 453 36.60 -14.27 -4.79
N ALA A 454 37.26 -15.17 -4.08
CA ALA A 454 37.29 -16.60 -4.38
C ALA A 454 36.69 -17.33 -3.19
N PHE A 455 35.80 -18.29 -3.44
CA PHE A 455 35.15 -19.07 -2.37
C PHE A 455 35.04 -20.54 -2.75
N LEU A 456 34.99 -21.37 -1.70
CA LEU A 456 34.77 -22.81 -1.77
C LEU A 456 33.67 -23.12 -0.75
N GLU A 457 32.52 -23.61 -1.22
CA GLU A 457 31.42 -24.03 -0.36
C GLU A 457 31.35 -25.57 -0.34
N LEU A 458 31.25 -26.14 0.87
CA LEU A 458 31.07 -27.57 1.07
C LEU A 458 29.60 -27.82 1.47
N HIS A 459 28.85 -28.49 0.60
CA HIS A 459 27.49 -28.91 0.92
C HIS A 459 27.52 -30.30 1.56
N THR A 460 27.44 -30.36 2.88
CA THR A 460 27.25 -31.64 3.59
C THR A 460 25.76 -31.93 3.70
N SER A 461 25.26 -32.92 2.96
CA SER A 461 23.96 -33.53 3.24
C SER A 461 24.21 -34.71 4.19
N VAL A 462 23.74 -34.58 5.44
CA VAL A 462 23.73 -35.70 6.38
C VAL A 462 22.46 -36.49 6.10
N GLY A 463 22.59 -37.64 5.44
CA GLY A 463 21.49 -38.59 5.29
C GLY A 463 21.05 -39.13 6.66
N GLU A 464 19.73 -39.29 6.85
CA GLU A 464 19.14 -39.98 8.00
C GLU A 464 19.84 -41.32 8.23
N LEU A 465 20.34 -41.50 9.46
CA LEU A 465 20.69 -42.80 10.00
C LEU A 465 19.40 -43.61 10.12
N ARG A 466 19.27 -44.65 9.30
CA ARG A 466 18.19 -45.65 9.39
C ARG A 466 18.30 -46.48 10.68
#